data_AF-A0A0K8V5H3-F1
#
_entry.id   AF-A0A0K8V5H3-F1
#
_cell.length_a   1.000
_cell.length_b   1.000
_cell.length_c   1.000
_cell.angle_alpha   90.00
_cell.angle_beta   90.00
_cell.angle_gamma   90.00
#
_symmetry.space_group_name_H-M   'P 1'
#
loop_
_entity.id
_entity.type
_entity.pdbx_description
1 polymer ?
#
loop_
_entity_poly.entity_id
_entity_poly.type
_entity_poly.pdbx_seq_one_letter_code
_entity_poly.pdbx_strand_id
1 'polypeptide(L)'
;MREIVHLQAGQCGNQIGSKFWEIISDEHGIDPNGMYVGENDLQLERIDVYYNEASSGKYVPRAVLIDLEPGTMDAVRQSPMGMLFRPDNFVFGQSGAGNNWAKGHYTEGAELIDSVLDVLRKESEGCDCLQGFQLAHSLGGGTGSGLGTLLISKIREEYPDRIMNTFSVVPSPKVSEVIVEPYNATLSAHQLCENTDETFCIDNEALYDICYHKLRMLCPTYEDLNHLVSVTMSGVT
;
A
#
# COMPACT_ATOMS: atom_id res chain seq x y z
N MET A 1 11.67 -17.44 6.59
CA MET A 1 11.59 -16.91 7.96
C MET A 1 10.13 -16.55 8.19
N ARG A 2 9.70 -15.29 8.30
CA ARG A 2 8.28 -14.92 8.37
C ARG A 2 8.08 -13.67 7.51
N GLU A 3 7.89 -13.89 6.22
CA GLU A 3 7.90 -12.83 5.20
C GLU A 3 6.50 -12.26 4.95
N ILE A 4 6.41 -10.96 4.69
CA ILE A 4 5.17 -10.25 4.37
C ILE A 4 5.33 -9.59 2.99
N VAL A 5 4.33 -9.77 2.13
CA VAL A 5 4.28 -9.05 0.84
C VAL A 5 3.36 -7.85 0.98
N HIS A 6 3.91 -6.67 0.72
CA HIS A 6 3.19 -5.41 0.79
C HIS A 6 2.58 -5.04 -0.57
N LEU A 7 1.33 -4.61 -0.58
CA LEU A 7 0.56 -4.25 -1.76
C LEU A 7 0.09 -2.80 -1.62
N GLN A 8 0.20 -2.02 -2.68
CA GLN A 8 -0.25 -0.62 -2.69
C GLN A 8 -1.18 -0.41 -3.87
N ALA A 9 -2.43 0.00 -3.60
CA ALA A 9 -3.45 0.15 -4.65
C ALA A 9 -4.00 1.58 -4.75
N GLY A 10 -3.91 2.14 -5.95
CA GLY A 10 -4.40 3.46 -6.30
C GLY A 10 -3.56 4.60 -5.71
N GLN A 11 -3.90 5.84 -6.06
CA GLN A 11 -3.13 7.03 -5.68
C GLN A 11 -2.84 7.11 -4.17
N CYS A 12 -3.86 7.04 -3.32
CA CYS A 12 -3.70 7.14 -1.87
C CYS A 12 -2.83 6.00 -1.28
N GLY A 13 -3.07 4.75 -1.72
CA GLY A 13 -2.30 3.60 -1.27
C GLY A 13 -0.81 3.70 -1.62
N ASN A 14 -0.50 4.13 -2.85
CA ASN A 14 0.88 4.33 -3.30
C ASN A 14 1.58 5.49 -2.58
N GLN A 15 0.87 6.58 -2.27
CA GLN A 15 1.45 7.71 -1.52
C GLN A 15 1.78 7.33 -0.07
N ILE A 16 0.84 6.69 0.62
CA ILE A 16 1.04 6.20 2.00
C ILE A 16 2.14 5.15 2.02
N GLY A 17 2.08 4.20 1.09
CA GLY A 17 3.06 3.15 0.96
C GLY A 17 4.47 3.67 0.67
N SER A 18 4.61 4.71 -0.16
CA SER A 18 5.90 5.37 -0.40
C SER A 18 6.47 5.97 0.89
N LYS A 19 5.63 6.65 1.70
CA LYS A 19 6.04 7.19 3.00
C LYS A 19 6.35 6.11 4.03
N PHE A 20 5.61 5.00 4.02
CA PHE A 20 5.89 3.83 4.85
C PHE A 20 7.28 3.24 4.55
N TRP A 21 7.61 3.04 3.27
CA TRP A 21 8.94 2.54 2.88
C TRP A 21 10.07 3.52 3.12
N GLU A 22 9.80 4.83 3.10
CA GLU A 22 10.77 5.85 3.54
C GLU A 22 11.11 5.65 5.03
N ILE A 23 10.09 5.58 5.90
CA ILE A 23 10.29 5.42 7.35
C ILE A 23 10.92 4.07 7.71
N ILE A 24 10.44 2.96 7.16
CA ILE A 24 11.01 1.64 7.45
C ILE A 24 12.45 1.53 6.95
N SER A 25 12.76 2.09 5.77
CA SER A 25 14.14 2.12 5.29
C SER A 25 15.04 2.90 6.24
N ASP A 26 14.59 4.05 6.74
CA ASP A 26 15.34 4.85 7.70
C ASP A 26 15.54 4.10 9.04
N GLU A 27 14.51 3.40 9.55
CA GLU A 27 14.59 2.60 10.78
C GLU A 27 15.58 1.43 10.66
N HIS A 28 15.61 0.78 9.49
CA HIS A 28 16.54 -0.31 9.18
C HIS A 28 17.90 0.16 8.64
N GLY A 29 18.13 1.47 8.51
CA GLY A 29 19.39 2.02 8.01
C GLY A 29 19.69 1.66 6.56
N ILE A 30 18.66 1.59 5.70
CA ILE A 30 18.75 1.28 4.28
C ILE A 30 18.70 2.57 3.48
N ASP A 31 19.74 2.81 2.67
CA ASP A 31 19.79 3.99 1.81
C ASP A 31 18.85 3.84 0.60
N PRO A 32 18.58 4.92 -0.16
CA PRO A 32 17.74 4.86 -1.37
C PRO A 32 18.26 3.95 -2.50
N ASN A 33 19.54 3.55 -2.45
CA ASN A 33 20.12 2.58 -3.38
C ASN A 33 19.88 1.13 -2.92
N GLY A 34 19.34 0.94 -1.72
CA GLY A 34 19.10 -0.35 -1.07
C GLY A 34 20.31 -0.90 -0.33
N MET A 35 21.32 -0.08 -0.02
CA MET A 35 22.51 -0.49 0.72
C MET A 35 22.34 -0.23 2.22
N TYR A 36 22.80 -1.16 3.04
CA TYR A 36 22.85 -0.95 4.48
C TYR A 36 23.96 0.04 4.86
N VAL A 37 23.58 1.11 5.54
CA VAL A 37 24.44 2.18 6.06
C VAL A 37 24.26 2.37 7.57
N GLY A 38 23.51 1.47 8.23
CA GLY A 38 23.27 1.50 9.67
C GLY A 38 24.49 1.09 10.50
N GLU A 39 24.38 1.31 11.80
CA GLU A 39 25.44 1.02 12.79
C GLU A 39 25.03 -0.05 13.81
N ASN A 40 23.79 -0.56 13.74
CA ASN A 40 23.21 -1.47 14.74
C ASN A 40 22.78 -2.79 14.12
N ASP A 41 23.40 -3.89 14.56
CA ASP A 41 23.12 -5.25 14.09
C ASP A 41 21.64 -5.66 14.24
N LEU A 42 20.92 -5.10 15.22
CA LEU A 42 19.49 -5.36 15.41
C LEU A 42 18.64 -4.90 14.22
N GLN A 43 19.11 -3.93 13.44
CA GLN A 43 18.42 -3.47 12.23
C GLN A 43 18.41 -4.53 11.13
N LEU A 44 19.37 -5.46 11.12
CA LEU A 44 19.45 -6.53 10.13
C LEU A 44 18.83 -7.84 10.59
N GLU A 45 18.56 -8.02 11.89
CA GLU A 45 18.12 -9.31 12.45
C GLU A 45 16.81 -9.82 11.83
N ARG A 46 15.90 -8.92 11.43
CA ARG A 46 14.59 -9.25 10.85
C ARG A 46 14.27 -8.48 9.57
N ILE A 47 15.29 -8.02 8.86
CA ILE A 47 15.11 -7.23 7.64
C ILE A 47 14.43 -8.02 6.52
N ASP A 48 14.58 -9.34 6.54
CA ASP A 48 14.03 -10.30 5.58
C ASP A 48 12.50 -10.36 5.55
N VAL A 49 11.84 -9.91 6.63
CA VAL A 49 10.38 -9.81 6.74
C VAL A 49 9.82 -8.94 5.61
N TYR A 50 10.42 -7.78 5.39
CA TYR A 50 9.96 -6.78 4.42
C TYR A 50 10.88 -6.63 3.21
N TYR A 51 12.14 -7.02 3.30
CA TYR A 51 13.11 -6.90 2.20
C TYR A 51 13.57 -8.27 1.68
N ASN A 52 13.87 -8.28 0.39
CA ASN A 52 14.65 -9.30 -0.27
C ASN A 52 16.12 -8.86 -0.30
N GLU A 53 17.04 -9.73 0.10
CA GLU A 53 18.47 -9.52 -0.11
C GLU A 53 18.87 -10.00 -1.51
N ALA A 54 19.24 -9.07 -2.39
CA ALA A 54 19.79 -9.38 -3.71
C ALA A 54 21.27 -9.75 -3.61
N SER A 55 21.78 -10.51 -4.58
CA SER A 55 23.16 -11.02 -4.62
C SER A 55 24.27 -9.94 -4.56
N SER A 56 23.93 -8.68 -4.79
CA SER A 56 24.84 -7.53 -4.66
C SER A 56 24.91 -6.95 -3.24
N GLY A 57 24.27 -7.57 -2.25
CA GLY A 57 24.09 -6.99 -0.91
C GLY A 57 23.08 -5.83 -0.89
N LYS A 58 22.20 -5.76 -1.91
CA LYS A 58 21.15 -4.74 -2.02
C LYS A 58 19.85 -5.29 -1.45
N TYR A 59 19.24 -4.56 -0.54
CA TYR A 59 17.92 -4.84 0.00
C TYR A 59 16.84 -4.21 -0.89
N VAL A 60 15.88 -5.02 -1.30
CA VAL A 60 14.78 -4.63 -2.19
C VAL A 60 13.44 -4.91 -1.48
N PRO A 61 12.55 -3.92 -1.34
CA PRO A 61 11.23 -4.09 -0.73
C PRO A 61 10.41 -5.20 -1.41
N ARG A 62 9.77 -6.04 -0.60
CA ARG A 62 8.72 -7.00 -1.02
C ARG A 62 7.41 -6.25 -1.27
N ALA A 63 7.42 -5.33 -2.23
CA ALA A 63 6.30 -4.45 -2.53
C ALA A 63 5.79 -4.64 -3.97
N VAL A 64 4.48 -4.60 -4.15
CA VAL A 64 3.81 -4.52 -5.46
C VAL A 64 2.99 -3.24 -5.52
N LEU A 65 3.27 -2.41 -6.52
CA LEU A 65 2.66 -1.09 -6.70
C LEU A 65 1.67 -1.15 -7.86
N ILE A 66 0.43 -0.79 -7.57
CA ILE A 66 -0.70 -1.02 -8.47
C ILE A 66 -1.49 0.27 -8.64
N ASP A 67 -1.72 0.68 -9.87
CA ASP A 67 -2.68 1.74 -10.18
C ASP A 67 -3.29 1.54 -11.56
N LEU A 68 -4.52 2.01 -11.78
CA LEU A 68 -5.16 1.98 -13.09
C LEU A 68 -4.67 3.12 -13.99
N GLU A 69 -3.98 4.10 -13.40
CA GLU A 69 -3.39 5.24 -14.10
C GLU A 69 -1.85 5.23 -14.00
N PRO A 70 -1.13 5.58 -15.09
CA PRO A 70 0.33 5.60 -15.08
C PRO A 70 0.91 6.74 -14.24
N GLY A 71 0.17 7.85 -14.04
CA GLY A 71 0.69 9.08 -13.43
C GLY A 71 1.23 8.90 -12.01
N THR A 72 0.57 8.05 -11.20
CA THR A 72 1.03 7.73 -9.85
C THR A 72 2.38 7.01 -9.85
N MET A 73 2.60 6.11 -10.81
CA MET A 73 3.84 5.32 -10.90
C MET A 73 5.03 6.21 -11.25
N ASP A 74 4.83 7.19 -12.14
CA ASP A 74 5.88 8.15 -12.50
C ASP A 74 6.27 9.02 -11.30
N ALA A 75 5.30 9.41 -10.47
CA ALA A 75 5.56 10.15 -9.23
C ALA A 75 6.37 9.31 -8.22
N VAL A 76 6.04 8.03 -8.04
CA VAL A 76 6.79 7.14 -7.12
C VAL A 76 8.21 6.90 -7.65
N ARG A 77 8.39 6.68 -8.95
CA ARG A 77 9.73 6.49 -9.54
C ARG A 77 10.63 7.72 -9.41
N GLN A 78 10.05 8.92 -9.41
CA GLN A 78 10.76 10.18 -9.20
C GLN A 78 10.94 10.51 -7.70
N SER A 79 10.32 9.75 -6.81
CA SER A 79 10.49 9.93 -5.36
C SER A 79 11.91 9.54 -4.91
N PRO A 80 12.37 10.02 -3.75
CA PRO A 80 13.70 9.67 -3.22
C PRO A 80 13.94 8.16 -3.15
N MET A 81 12.93 7.39 -2.78
CA MET A 81 12.98 5.93 -2.66
C MET A 81 12.57 5.18 -3.95
N GLY A 82 12.38 5.89 -5.08
CA GLY A 82 11.89 5.28 -6.32
C GLY A 82 12.81 4.19 -6.88
N MET A 83 14.13 4.31 -6.70
CA MET A 83 15.14 3.34 -7.15
C MET A 83 15.26 2.09 -6.26
N LEU A 84 14.60 2.12 -5.10
CA LEU A 84 14.59 1.02 -4.15
C LEU A 84 13.68 -0.11 -4.63
N PHE A 85 12.54 0.24 -5.25
CA PHE A 85 11.56 -0.71 -5.75
C PHE A 85 12.01 -1.42 -7.03
N ARG A 86 11.63 -2.69 -7.17
CA ARG A 86 11.87 -3.48 -8.39
C ARG A 86 10.99 -2.95 -9.53
N PRO A 87 11.54 -2.59 -10.71
CA PRO A 87 10.76 -2.09 -11.84
C PRO A 87 9.65 -3.05 -12.30
N ASP A 88 9.89 -4.36 -12.20
CA ASP A 88 8.93 -5.42 -12.57
C ASP A 88 7.71 -5.48 -11.64
N ASN A 89 7.78 -4.84 -10.46
CA ASN A 89 6.71 -4.86 -9.47
C ASN A 89 5.75 -3.67 -9.61
N PHE A 90 5.96 -2.81 -10.62
CA PHE A 90 5.04 -1.73 -10.98
C PHE A 90 4.05 -2.25 -12.01
N VAL A 91 2.79 -2.41 -11.61
CA VAL A 91 1.71 -2.86 -12.48
C VAL A 91 0.71 -1.73 -12.66
N PHE A 92 0.54 -1.24 -13.88
CA PHE A 92 -0.36 -0.14 -14.13
C PHE A 92 -1.19 -0.26 -15.42
N GLY A 93 -2.40 0.30 -15.35
CA GLY A 93 -3.32 0.40 -16.48
C GLY A 93 -3.07 1.65 -17.33
N GLN A 94 -3.90 1.81 -18.38
CA GLN A 94 -3.93 3.01 -19.22
C GLN A 94 -5.16 3.90 -18.95
N SER A 95 -6.08 3.44 -18.12
CA SER A 95 -7.43 3.99 -17.98
C SER A 95 -7.82 3.97 -16.51
N GLY A 96 -8.09 5.14 -15.94
CA GLY A 96 -8.45 5.27 -14.53
C GLY A 96 -9.89 4.88 -14.23
N ALA A 97 -10.14 4.45 -12.99
CA ALA A 97 -11.49 4.14 -12.52
C ALA A 97 -12.38 5.39 -12.36
N GLY A 98 -11.80 6.60 -12.29
CA GLY A 98 -12.55 7.86 -12.20
C GLY A 98 -13.52 7.92 -11.02
N ASN A 99 -13.06 7.56 -9.83
CA ASN A 99 -13.87 7.47 -8.59
C ASN A 99 -15.10 6.55 -8.68
N ASN A 100 -15.10 5.57 -9.57
CA ASN A 100 -16.16 4.58 -9.68
C ASN A 100 -15.67 3.19 -9.24
N TRP A 101 -16.18 2.72 -8.11
CA TRP A 101 -15.86 1.38 -7.58
C TRP A 101 -16.15 0.27 -8.58
N ALA A 102 -17.28 0.32 -9.31
CA ALA A 102 -17.67 -0.73 -10.24
C ALA A 102 -16.71 -0.84 -11.43
N LYS A 103 -16.14 0.28 -11.89
CA LYS A 103 -15.08 0.26 -12.91
C LYS A 103 -13.82 -0.41 -12.39
N GLY A 104 -13.40 -0.06 -11.17
CA GLY A 104 -12.26 -0.67 -10.52
C GLY A 104 -12.45 -2.17 -10.25
N HIS A 105 -13.67 -2.60 -9.96
CA HIS A 105 -13.94 -3.98 -9.54
C HIS A 105 -14.34 -4.93 -10.68
N TYR A 106 -15.13 -4.46 -11.66
CA TYR A 106 -15.72 -5.33 -12.68
C TYR A 106 -15.22 -5.08 -14.11
N THR A 107 -14.64 -3.91 -14.42
CA THR A 107 -14.20 -3.60 -15.79
C THR A 107 -12.69 -3.40 -15.87
N GLU A 108 -12.19 -2.20 -15.63
CA GLU A 108 -10.78 -1.84 -15.84
C GLU A 108 -9.85 -2.64 -14.91
N GLY A 109 -10.26 -2.82 -13.64
CA GLY A 109 -9.45 -3.59 -12.71
C GLY A 109 -9.49 -5.10 -12.96
N ALA A 110 -10.59 -5.61 -13.52
CA ALA A 110 -10.68 -7.02 -13.91
C ALA A 110 -9.77 -7.34 -15.11
N GLU A 111 -9.46 -6.37 -15.96
CA GLU A 111 -8.48 -6.54 -17.03
C GLU A 111 -7.03 -6.52 -16.51
N LEU A 112 -6.74 -5.73 -15.46
CA LEU A 112 -5.39 -5.60 -14.89
C LEU A 112 -5.05 -6.70 -13.88
N ILE A 113 -6.03 -7.32 -13.24
CA ILE A 113 -5.84 -8.19 -12.08
C ILE A 113 -4.92 -9.39 -12.34
N ASP A 114 -5.01 -10.02 -13.51
CA ASP A 114 -4.19 -11.19 -13.84
C ASP A 114 -2.71 -10.84 -13.86
N SER A 115 -2.37 -9.65 -14.37
CA SER A 115 -0.98 -9.14 -14.38
C SER A 115 -0.47 -8.88 -12.96
N VAL A 116 -1.33 -8.36 -12.08
CA VAL A 116 -1.01 -8.13 -10.67
C VAL A 116 -0.76 -9.47 -9.96
N LEU A 117 -1.63 -10.45 -10.17
CA LEU A 117 -1.51 -11.78 -9.55
C LEU A 117 -0.24 -12.50 -10.00
N ASP A 118 0.16 -12.36 -11.27
CA ASP A 118 1.42 -12.96 -11.75
C ASP A 118 2.66 -12.36 -11.06
N VAL A 119 2.68 -11.05 -10.81
CA VAL A 119 3.75 -10.41 -10.03
C VAL A 119 3.69 -10.85 -8.57
N LEU A 120 2.50 -10.90 -7.99
CA LEU A 120 2.30 -11.32 -6.61
C LEU A 120 2.75 -12.77 -6.37
N ARG A 121 2.47 -13.67 -7.31
CA ARG A 121 2.93 -15.07 -7.26
C ARG A 121 4.44 -15.15 -7.27
N LYS A 122 5.14 -14.38 -8.12
CA LYS A 122 6.60 -14.33 -8.15
C LYS A 122 7.19 -13.86 -6.82
N GLU A 123 6.62 -12.82 -6.19
CA GLU A 123 7.07 -12.36 -4.87
C GLU A 123 6.77 -13.39 -3.77
N SER A 124 5.63 -14.06 -3.85
CA SER A 124 5.22 -15.11 -2.91
C SER A 124 6.11 -16.35 -3.00
N GLU A 125 6.48 -16.78 -4.21
CA GLU A 125 7.43 -17.87 -4.45
C GLU A 125 8.86 -17.51 -4.02
N GLY A 126 9.20 -16.22 -3.98
CA GLY A 126 10.46 -15.71 -3.46
C GLY A 126 10.54 -15.63 -1.93
N CYS A 127 9.52 -16.09 -1.20
CA CYS A 127 9.50 -16.14 0.25
C CYS A 127 9.73 -17.59 0.75
N ASP A 128 10.51 -17.77 1.82
CA ASP A 128 10.66 -19.12 2.40
C ASP A 128 9.40 -19.54 3.16
N CYS A 129 8.76 -18.61 3.89
CA CYS A 129 7.53 -18.86 4.62
C CYS A 129 6.65 -17.60 4.68
N LEU A 130 5.94 -17.35 3.58
CA LEU A 130 4.98 -16.26 3.47
C LEU A 130 3.95 -16.31 4.61
N GLN A 131 3.89 -15.25 5.42
CA GLN A 131 2.88 -15.12 6.47
C GLN A 131 1.54 -14.64 5.92
N GLY A 132 1.60 -13.67 5.01
CA GLY A 132 0.44 -12.91 4.61
C GLY A 132 0.75 -11.72 3.74
N PHE A 133 -0.30 -10.95 3.51
CA PHE A 133 -0.28 -9.77 2.64
C PHE A 133 -0.74 -8.55 3.43
N GLN A 134 -0.10 -7.42 3.12
CA GLN A 134 -0.45 -6.12 3.70
C GLN A 134 -0.86 -5.16 2.59
N LEU A 135 -2.14 -4.82 2.49
CA LEU A 135 -2.64 -3.89 1.47
C LEU A 135 -2.83 -2.48 2.02
N ALA A 136 -2.19 -1.48 1.42
CA ALA A 136 -2.50 -0.07 1.62
C ALA A 136 -3.41 0.45 0.50
N HIS A 137 -4.59 0.97 0.85
CA HIS A 137 -5.56 1.48 -0.13
C HIS A 137 -6.54 2.50 0.47
N SER A 138 -7.31 3.17 -0.38
CA SER A 138 -8.41 4.04 0.03
C SER A 138 -9.76 3.43 -0.29
N LEU A 139 -10.75 3.67 0.58
CA LEU A 139 -12.14 3.22 0.36
C LEU A 139 -12.95 4.22 -0.47
N GLY A 140 -12.54 5.49 -0.51
CA GLY A 140 -13.24 6.55 -1.25
C GLY A 140 -12.96 6.59 -2.75
N GLY A 141 -11.76 6.19 -3.19
CA GLY A 141 -11.37 6.23 -4.60
C GLY A 141 -12.12 5.20 -5.46
N GLY A 142 -11.79 5.10 -6.75
CA GLY A 142 -12.28 4.02 -7.63
C GLY A 142 -11.31 2.84 -7.72
N THR A 143 -10.02 3.14 -7.91
CA THR A 143 -8.96 2.13 -8.02
C THR A 143 -8.67 1.48 -6.67
N GLY A 144 -8.28 2.26 -5.66
CA GLY A 144 -7.92 1.71 -4.34
C GLY A 144 -9.06 0.91 -3.71
N SER A 145 -10.30 1.33 -3.95
CA SER A 145 -11.49 0.66 -3.42
C SER A 145 -11.82 -0.58 -4.27
N GLY A 146 -12.24 -0.41 -5.52
CA GLY A 146 -12.74 -1.48 -6.39
C GLY A 146 -11.69 -2.52 -6.76
N LEU A 147 -10.55 -2.08 -7.30
CA LEU A 147 -9.45 -2.98 -7.66
C LEU A 147 -8.80 -3.56 -6.39
N GLY A 148 -8.67 -2.76 -5.33
CA GLY A 148 -8.16 -3.25 -4.05
C GLY A 148 -9.00 -4.39 -3.47
N THR A 149 -10.33 -4.26 -3.43
CA THR A 149 -11.20 -5.33 -2.92
C THR A 149 -11.27 -6.53 -3.85
N LEU A 150 -11.18 -6.34 -5.18
CA LEU A 150 -11.05 -7.45 -6.14
C LEU A 150 -9.78 -8.25 -5.87
N LEU A 151 -8.66 -7.55 -5.66
CA LEU A 151 -7.36 -8.16 -5.36
C LEU A 151 -7.42 -8.97 -4.07
N ILE A 152 -8.00 -8.42 -3.00
CA ILE A 152 -8.17 -9.14 -1.73
C ILE A 152 -8.94 -10.46 -1.95
N SER A 153 -10.06 -10.41 -2.67
CA SER A 153 -10.88 -11.61 -2.94
C SER A 153 -10.07 -12.67 -3.71
N LYS A 154 -9.33 -12.27 -4.75
CA LYS A 154 -8.48 -13.17 -5.53
C LYS A 154 -7.33 -13.76 -4.73
N ILE A 155 -6.69 -12.97 -3.87
CA ILE A 155 -5.66 -13.47 -2.97
C ILE A 155 -6.25 -14.46 -1.96
N ARG A 156 -7.45 -14.22 -1.43
CA ARG A 156 -8.10 -15.14 -0.50
C ARG A 156 -8.48 -16.46 -1.17
N GLU A 157 -8.82 -16.44 -2.47
CA GLU A 157 -9.03 -17.66 -3.27
C GLU A 157 -7.73 -18.47 -3.46
N GLU A 158 -6.60 -17.83 -3.77
CA GLU A 158 -5.32 -18.51 -4.03
C GLU A 158 -4.54 -18.88 -2.76
N TYR A 159 -4.65 -18.06 -1.71
CA TYR A 159 -3.89 -18.15 -0.47
C TYR A 159 -4.82 -18.16 0.76
N PRO A 160 -5.71 -19.16 0.90
CA PRO A 160 -6.75 -19.17 1.94
C PRO A 160 -6.19 -19.24 3.37
N ASP A 161 -5.02 -19.85 3.55
CA ASP A 161 -4.38 -20.05 4.86
C ASP A 161 -3.43 -18.90 5.26
N ARG A 162 -3.35 -17.83 4.45
CA ARG A 162 -2.48 -16.68 4.69
C ARG A 162 -3.27 -15.51 5.25
N ILE A 163 -2.62 -14.77 6.15
CA ILE A 163 -3.24 -13.61 6.80
C ILE A 163 -3.37 -12.47 5.79
N MET A 164 -4.54 -11.85 5.76
CA MET A 164 -4.82 -10.69 4.93
C MET A 164 -5.08 -9.46 5.81
N ASN A 165 -4.13 -8.52 5.80
CA ASN A 165 -4.20 -7.28 6.56
C ASN A 165 -4.35 -6.08 5.62
N THR A 166 -5.19 -5.13 6.00
CA THR A 166 -5.40 -3.91 5.21
C THR A 166 -5.22 -2.63 6.04
N PHE A 167 -4.65 -1.62 5.41
CA PHE A 167 -4.60 -0.24 5.87
C PHE A 167 -5.55 0.55 4.97
N SER A 168 -6.78 0.73 5.46
CA SER A 168 -7.89 1.26 4.69
C SER A 168 -8.16 2.70 5.11
N VAL A 169 -7.88 3.63 4.20
CA VAL A 169 -8.21 5.05 4.42
C VAL A 169 -9.70 5.28 4.18
N VAL A 170 -10.39 5.65 5.25
CA VAL A 170 -11.81 5.99 5.26
C VAL A 170 -11.98 7.43 4.78
N PRO A 171 -12.87 7.69 3.81
CA PRO A 171 -13.12 9.04 3.31
C PRO A 171 -13.74 9.95 4.36
N SER A 172 -13.45 11.25 4.28
CA SER A 172 -14.10 12.29 5.09
C SER A 172 -14.49 13.48 4.20
N PRO A 173 -15.72 14.03 4.38
CA PRO A 173 -16.19 15.20 3.63
C PRO A 173 -15.42 16.48 3.97
N LYS A 174 -14.64 16.53 5.06
CA LYS A 174 -13.78 17.66 5.38
C LYS A 174 -12.51 17.70 4.51
N VAL A 175 -12.10 16.56 3.97
CA VAL A 175 -10.81 16.37 3.29
C VAL A 175 -10.99 16.13 1.79
N SER A 176 -12.12 15.57 1.37
CA SER A 176 -12.44 15.28 -0.03
C SER A 176 -13.79 15.87 -0.45
N GLU A 177 -13.84 16.38 -1.69
CA GLU A 177 -15.05 16.92 -2.33
C GLU A 177 -15.81 15.87 -3.18
N VAL A 178 -15.32 14.62 -3.22
CA VAL A 178 -15.90 13.58 -4.08
C VAL A 178 -17.19 13.03 -3.47
N ILE A 179 -18.32 13.39 -4.08
CA ILE A 179 -19.67 13.03 -3.60
C ILE A 179 -19.99 11.53 -3.63
N VAL A 180 -19.24 10.73 -4.40
CA VAL A 180 -19.48 9.28 -4.56
C VAL A 180 -18.69 8.41 -3.59
N GLU A 181 -17.82 9.00 -2.76
CA GLU A 181 -17.02 8.26 -1.78
C GLU A 181 -17.84 7.39 -0.82
N PRO A 182 -19.01 7.84 -0.31
CA PRO A 182 -19.83 6.99 0.55
C PRO A 182 -20.31 5.72 -0.13
N TYR A 183 -20.59 5.77 -1.44
CA TYR A 183 -20.96 4.58 -2.22
C TYR A 183 -19.78 3.62 -2.34
N ASN A 184 -18.61 4.12 -2.73
CA ASN A 184 -17.39 3.32 -2.88
C ASN A 184 -16.98 2.68 -1.54
N ALA A 185 -17.06 3.44 -0.45
CA ALA A 185 -16.73 2.95 0.88
C ALA A 185 -17.69 1.86 1.36
N THR A 186 -19.00 2.03 1.12
CA THR A 186 -20.01 1.03 1.50
C THR A 186 -19.80 -0.29 0.74
N LEU A 187 -19.58 -0.21 -0.57
CA LEU A 187 -19.32 -1.38 -1.41
C LEU A 187 -18.02 -2.09 -1.02
N SER A 188 -16.99 -1.31 -0.70
CA SER A 188 -15.69 -1.86 -0.31
C SER A 188 -15.73 -2.49 1.08
N ALA A 189 -16.39 -1.85 2.04
CA ALA A 189 -16.51 -2.36 3.41
C ALA A 189 -17.19 -3.74 3.42
N HIS A 190 -18.20 -3.96 2.56
CA HIS A 190 -18.82 -5.27 2.43
C HIS A 190 -17.82 -6.36 2.03
N GLN A 191 -16.94 -6.08 1.07
CA GLN A 191 -15.90 -7.03 0.64
C GLN A 191 -14.80 -7.22 1.69
N LEU A 192 -14.42 -6.17 2.41
CA LEU A 192 -13.41 -6.25 3.47
C LEU A 192 -13.87 -7.12 4.64
N CYS A 193 -15.13 -6.97 5.06
CA CYS A 193 -15.71 -7.76 6.15
C CYS A 193 -15.64 -9.27 5.91
N GLU A 194 -15.69 -9.72 4.66
CA GLU A 194 -15.70 -11.14 4.31
C GLU A 194 -14.31 -11.71 4.00
N ASN A 195 -13.41 -10.89 3.44
CA ASN A 195 -12.16 -11.38 2.86
C ASN A 195 -10.88 -10.96 3.61
N THR A 196 -10.99 -10.13 4.65
CA THR A 196 -9.83 -9.69 5.46
C THR A 196 -9.85 -10.29 6.84
N ASP A 197 -8.67 -10.59 7.38
CA ASP A 197 -8.53 -11.08 8.76
C ASP A 197 -8.38 -9.90 9.74
N GLU A 198 -7.75 -8.81 9.30
CA GLU A 198 -7.58 -7.57 10.07
C GLU A 198 -7.64 -6.33 9.14
N THR A 199 -8.34 -5.28 9.57
CA THR A 199 -8.41 -4.00 8.84
C THR A 199 -8.15 -2.83 9.80
N PHE A 200 -7.12 -2.05 9.50
CA PHE A 200 -6.85 -0.77 10.16
C PHE A 200 -7.62 0.33 9.44
N CYS A 201 -8.70 0.80 10.08
CA CYS A 201 -9.49 1.92 9.59
C CYS A 201 -8.80 3.25 9.93
N ILE A 202 -8.22 3.90 8.92
CA ILE A 202 -7.55 5.19 9.04
C ILE A 202 -8.52 6.29 8.62
N ASP A 203 -9.00 7.08 9.57
CA ASP A 203 -9.93 8.17 9.30
C ASP A 203 -9.19 9.48 8.99
N ASN A 204 -9.33 9.97 7.76
CA ASN A 204 -8.77 11.25 7.33
C ASN A 204 -9.27 12.44 8.16
N GLU A 205 -10.50 12.39 8.68
CA GLU A 205 -11.02 13.42 9.57
C GLU A 205 -10.25 13.48 10.88
N ALA A 206 -10.04 12.32 11.50
CA ALA A 206 -9.31 12.20 12.74
C ALA A 206 -7.85 12.65 12.58
N LEU A 207 -7.20 12.26 11.47
CA LEU A 207 -5.85 12.71 11.15
C LEU A 207 -5.78 14.23 10.95
N TYR A 208 -6.74 14.80 10.22
CA TYR A 208 -6.81 16.24 10.02
C TYR A 208 -6.99 17.00 11.34
N ASP A 209 -7.90 16.53 12.19
CA ASP A 209 -8.16 17.13 13.50
C ASP A 209 -6.92 17.04 14.42
N ILE A 210 -6.14 15.96 14.35
CA ILE A 210 -4.85 15.84 15.06
C ILE A 210 -3.84 16.87 14.54
N CYS A 211 -3.64 16.97 13.22
CA CYS A 211 -2.73 17.94 12.63
C CYS A 211 -3.11 19.38 12.99
N TYR A 212 -4.40 19.71 12.89
CA TYR A 212 -4.90 21.05 13.14
C TYR A 212 -4.88 21.42 14.63
N HIS A 213 -5.44 20.57 15.50
CA HIS A 213 -5.60 20.91 16.92
C HIS A 213 -4.39 20.59 17.79
N LYS A 214 -3.67 19.50 17.51
CA LYS A 214 -2.54 19.05 18.36
C LYS A 214 -1.21 19.54 17.82
N LEU A 215 -0.94 19.33 16.53
CA LEU A 215 0.31 19.77 15.89
C LEU A 215 0.29 21.26 15.53
N ARG A 216 -0.87 21.93 15.68
CA ARG A 216 -1.07 23.36 15.41
C ARG A 216 -0.70 23.76 13.97
N MET A 217 -0.92 22.85 13.03
CA MET A 217 -0.73 23.11 11.60
C MET A 217 -1.98 23.80 11.05
N LEU A 218 -1.84 25.04 10.56
CA LEU A 218 -2.99 25.84 10.12
C LEU A 218 -3.66 25.29 8.86
N CYS A 219 -2.89 24.69 7.96
CA CYS A 219 -3.35 24.07 6.72
C CYS A 219 -2.67 22.71 6.53
N PRO A 220 -3.16 21.64 7.17
CA PRO A 220 -2.62 20.29 6.99
C PRO A 220 -2.71 19.86 5.53
N THR A 221 -1.62 19.29 5.00
CA THR A 221 -1.53 18.74 3.65
C THR A 221 -1.63 17.22 3.66
N TYR A 222 -1.86 16.59 2.50
CA TYR A 222 -1.83 15.13 2.39
C TYR A 222 -0.46 14.54 2.78
N GLU A 223 0.63 15.26 2.58
CA GLU A 223 1.96 14.80 3.01
C GLU A 223 2.04 14.68 4.53
N ASP A 224 1.49 15.65 5.27
CA ASP A 224 1.44 15.62 6.74
C ASP A 224 0.58 14.47 7.25
N LEU A 225 -0.57 14.24 6.61
CA LEU A 225 -1.47 13.13 6.94
C LEU A 225 -0.78 11.79 6.67
N ASN A 226 -0.17 11.63 5.48
CA ASN A 226 0.52 10.41 5.08
C ASN A 226 1.70 10.10 6.01
N HIS A 227 2.41 11.11 6.51
CA HIS A 227 3.46 10.94 7.50
C HIS A 227 2.93 10.35 8.82
N LEU A 228 1.79 10.83 9.33
CA LEU A 228 1.17 10.25 10.53
C LEU A 228 0.72 8.80 10.30
N VAL A 229 0.19 8.52 9.11
CA VAL A 229 -0.21 7.16 8.74
C VAL A 229 1.00 6.24 8.68
N SER A 230 2.10 6.65 8.04
CA SER A 230 3.29 5.82 7.94
C SER A 230 3.95 5.54 9.30
N VAL A 231 3.95 6.51 10.22
CA VAL A 231 4.39 6.28 11.62
C VAL A 231 3.49 5.29 12.33
N THR A 232 2.17 5.35 12.10
CA THR A 232 1.24 4.38 12.67
C THR A 232 1.48 2.99 12.09
N MET A 233 1.72 2.88 10.78
CA MET A 233 2.04 1.63 10.11
C MET A 233 3.34 1.01 10.63
N SER A 234 4.42 1.79 10.73
CA SER A 234 5.68 1.32 11.33
C SER A 234 5.47 0.87 12.78
N GLY A 235 4.69 1.61 13.58
CA GLY A 235 4.47 1.26 14.98
C GLY A 235 3.66 -0.02 15.22
N VAL A 236 2.86 -0.48 14.24
CA VAL A 236 2.07 -1.73 14.37
C VAL A 236 2.76 -2.95 13.75
N THR A 237 3.77 -2.74 12.90
CA THR A 237 4.53 -3.79 12.20
C THR A 237 5.83 -4.11 12.90
#